data_AF-A0A537LG71-F1
#
_entry.id   AF-A0A537LG71-F1
#
_cell.length_a   1.000
_cell.length_b   1.000
_cell.length_c   1.000
_cell.angle_alpha   90.00
_cell.angle_beta   90.00
_cell.angle_gamma   90.00
#
_symmetry.space_group_name_H-M   'P 1'
#
loop_
_entity.id
_entity.type
_entity.pdbx_description
1 polymer ?
#
loop_
_entity_poly.entity_id
_entity_poly.type
_entity_poly.pdbx_seq_one_letter_code
_entity_poly.pdbx_strand_id
1 'polypeptide(L)'
;MTFPVAAPGNSSSIASCTSGSRVVTPMPCSEPWLNTSPIRARRSCSTTTPSPVREVLMSGRDQIDDLRALVGLVTAHEQWRGGCLNLVASENIHSPLLGRLLASDLSGRYGDYSGRDLRRRRYQGTRYITEIEELADRLARSMFGARYVELRPLSGHLAAIAAILALARPGDMVLEVDRNGGGHRTAAKLSASTHFPLVVRDLPFDPHAHTVDPERTVALMRELRPRLVILGSSTFLFPHPVRVVADAARELGETVVIYDGAHVLGLIAAGRFQAPLAEGAHLLVSSTHKVLPGPQGGLILSDDEALITEISEAVHPGLVANHHLAHVAALAAALVEMRETGDAYARRTIENAQALGAALAERGASVVGAHRGYTQSHTVVIRPPIARRRGPPPGRARDHAHGSDPGGDRRCGGSHCGGAHPPPPRGGHHAEGAPACRRAACGEAV
;
A
#
# COMPACT_ATOMS: atom_id res chain seq x y z
N MET A 1 -31.89 44.58 -25.39
CA MET A 1 -33.22 44.05 -25.73
C MET A 1 -33.37 42.74 -24.95
N THR A 2 -33.72 42.79 -23.67
CA THR A 2 -35.09 42.74 -23.07
C THR A 2 -35.77 41.37 -23.13
N PHE A 3 -35.86 40.78 -21.93
CA PHE A 3 -36.62 39.62 -21.41
C PHE A 3 -38.13 39.55 -21.79
N PRO A 4 -38.85 38.44 -21.50
CA PRO A 4 -39.43 38.11 -20.16
C PRO A 4 -39.19 36.63 -19.76
N VAL A 5 -38.96 36.18 -18.51
CA VAL A 5 -39.63 36.31 -17.19
C VAL A 5 -41.09 35.85 -17.15
N ALA A 6 -41.33 34.70 -16.50
CA ALA A 6 -42.58 34.39 -15.81
C ALA A 6 -42.33 33.42 -14.63
N ALA A 7 -42.76 33.85 -13.44
CA ALA A 7 -43.03 33.08 -12.23
C ALA A 7 -44.39 33.61 -11.69
N PRO A 8 -44.90 33.18 -10.52
CA PRO A 8 -45.38 31.86 -10.13
C PRO A 8 -46.88 31.90 -9.73
N GLY A 9 -47.54 30.74 -9.66
CA GLY A 9 -48.92 30.61 -9.19
C GLY A 9 -49.01 30.29 -7.69
N ASN A 10 -49.72 31.14 -6.95
CA ASN A 10 -50.06 31.07 -5.52
C ASN A 10 -51.44 30.39 -5.33
N SER A 11 -51.68 29.75 -4.17
CA SER A 11 -52.66 30.21 -3.15
C SER A 11 -53.31 29.11 -2.25
N SER A 12 -53.12 29.28 -0.92
CA SER A 12 -54.04 29.13 0.26
C SER A 12 -54.75 27.79 0.59
N SER A 13 -55.01 27.38 1.85
CA SER A 13 -55.04 27.98 3.22
C SER A 13 -55.05 26.85 4.29
N ILE A 14 -54.28 26.86 5.40
CA ILE A 14 -54.43 27.47 6.75
C ILE A 14 -55.59 26.94 7.65
N ALA A 15 -55.22 26.38 8.82
CA ALA A 15 -55.75 26.61 10.19
C ALA A 15 -54.95 25.73 11.21
N SER A 16 -53.98 26.25 11.96
CA SER A 16 -54.04 26.89 13.31
C SER A 16 -54.16 25.92 14.50
N CYS A 17 -53.15 25.89 15.38
CA CYS A 17 -53.32 26.16 16.83
C CYS A 17 -51.97 26.28 17.55
N THR A 18 -51.94 27.18 18.52
CA THR A 18 -50.77 27.83 19.13
C THR A 18 -50.36 27.27 20.50
N SER A 19 -49.07 27.46 20.80
CA SER A 19 -48.43 27.84 22.08
C SER A 19 -48.61 27.01 23.36
N GLY A 20 -47.47 26.73 24.02
CA GLY A 20 -47.38 26.37 25.43
C GLY A 20 -45.95 26.05 25.87
N SER A 21 -45.17 27.08 26.18
CA SER A 21 -43.79 27.06 26.70
C SER A 21 -43.67 26.49 28.12
N ARG A 22 -42.61 25.70 28.41
CA ARG A 22 -41.96 25.63 29.74
C ARG A 22 -40.49 25.21 29.65
N VAL A 23 -39.68 25.95 30.40
CA VAL A 23 -38.23 25.86 30.61
C VAL A 23 -37.87 24.60 31.42
N VAL A 24 -36.78 23.90 31.07
CA VAL A 24 -36.05 22.98 31.98
C VAL A 24 -34.54 23.08 31.72
N THR A 25 -33.79 23.39 32.78
CA THR A 25 -32.32 23.39 32.92
C THR A 25 -31.70 21.98 32.99
N PRO A 26 -30.37 21.82 32.80
CA PRO A 26 -29.73 20.53 32.52
C PRO A 26 -29.23 19.80 33.77
N MET A 27 -29.17 18.45 33.74
CA MET A 27 -28.41 17.53 34.64
C MET A 27 -28.55 16.07 34.12
N PRO A 28 -27.68 15.10 34.49
CA PRO A 28 -26.36 14.85 33.91
C PRO A 28 -26.21 13.44 33.31
N CYS A 29 -25.10 13.21 32.59
CA CYS A 29 -24.65 11.90 32.12
C CYS A 29 -24.29 10.93 33.26
N SER A 30 -24.81 9.70 33.20
CA SER A 30 -24.19 8.51 33.82
C SER A 30 -24.70 7.20 33.18
N GLU A 31 -23.87 6.61 32.30
CA GLU A 31 -23.69 5.18 31.96
C GLU A 31 -24.90 4.28 31.57
N PRO A 32 -24.71 2.97 31.21
CA PRO A 32 -24.64 2.53 29.82
C PRO A 32 -25.73 1.50 29.43
N TRP A 33 -26.03 1.46 28.14
CA TRP A 33 -27.05 0.57 27.56
C TRP A 33 -26.60 -0.90 27.55
N LEU A 34 -26.99 -1.64 28.59
CA LEU A 34 -27.23 -3.07 28.56
C LEU A 34 -28.70 -3.29 28.96
N ASN A 35 -29.58 -3.52 27.97
CA ASN A 35 -30.91 -4.06 28.24
C ASN A 35 -31.10 -5.35 27.45
N THR A 36 -30.89 -6.46 28.16
CA THR A 36 -31.30 -7.80 27.77
C THR A 36 -32.75 -8.02 28.17
N SER A 37 -33.65 -8.19 27.21
CA SER A 37 -34.94 -8.85 27.46
C SER A 37 -34.84 -10.35 27.16
N PRO A 38 -35.48 -11.23 27.96
CA PRO A 38 -35.22 -12.65 27.93
C PRO A 38 -35.96 -13.32 26.77
N ILE A 39 -35.23 -13.70 25.73
CA ILE A 39 -35.71 -14.69 24.76
C ILE A 39 -35.74 -16.03 25.49
N ARG A 40 -36.93 -16.65 25.56
CA ARG A 40 -37.14 -18.01 26.06
C ARG A 40 -36.12 -18.96 25.42
N ALA A 41 -35.14 -19.38 26.20
CA ALA A 41 -34.17 -20.39 25.82
C ALA A 41 -34.90 -21.72 25.58
N ARG A 42 -35.09 -22.09 24.30
CA ARG A 42 -35.16 -23.51 23.96
C ARG A 42 -33.80 -24.09 24.32
N ARG A 43 -33.79 -25.02 25.27
CA ARG A 43 -32.61 -25.85 25.58
C ARG A 43 -32.28 -26.68 24.33
N SER A 44 -31.46 -26.15 23.44
CA SER A 44 -30.65 -26.99 22.57
C SER A 44 -29.39 -27.35 23.36
N CYS A 45 -29.25 -28.62 23.71
CA CYS A 45 -27.97 -29.18 24.09
C CYS A 45 -26.99 -28.94 22.94
N SER A 46 -26.24 -27.84 22.97
CA SER A 46 -24.98 -27.76 22.26
C SER A 46 -23.94 -28.34 23.22
N THR A 47 -23.75 -29.64 23.16
CA THR A 47 -22.44 -30.21 23.49
C THR A 47 -21.46 -29.55 22.54
N THR A 48 -20.77 -28.51 22.99
CA THR A 48 -19.64 -27.96 22.25
C THR A 48 -18.56 -29.03 22.33
N THR A 49 -18.59 -29.98 21.39
CA THR A 49 -17.48 -30.89 21.17
C THR A 49 -16.25 -29.99 21.04
N PRO A 50 -15.18 -30.21 21.83
CA PRO A 50 -13.93 -29.49 21.62
C PRO A 50 -13.59 -29.59 20.14
N SER A 51 -13.19 -28.48 19.52
CA SER A 51 -12.63 -28.55 18.16
C SER A 51 -11.58 -29.66 18.15
N PRO A 52 -11.52 -30.53 17.13
CA PRO A 52 -10.53 -31.60 17.07
C PRO A 52 -9.09 -31.09 17.22
N VAL A 53 -8.84 -29.81 16.92
CA VAL A 53 -7.57 -29.10 17.17
C VAL A 53 -7.25 -29.02 18.67
N ARG A 54 -8.24 -28.81 19.54
CA ARG A 54 -8.10 -28.70 20.99
C ARG A 54 -7.74 -30.06 21.62
N GLU A 55 -8.24 -31.17 21.08
CA GLU A 55 -7.88 -32.53 21.53
C GLU A 55 -6.47 -32.92 21.06
N VAL A 56 -6.10 -32.63 19.81
CA VAL A 56 -4.75 -32.91 19.29
C VAL A 56 -3.70 -32.10 20.04
N LEU A 57 -3.96 -30.82 20.33
CA LEU A 57 -3.05 -29.98 21.12
C LEU A 57 -2.79 -30.55 22.52
N MET A 58 -3.74 -31.26 23.14
CA MET A 58 -3.52 -31.84 24.49
C MET A 58 -2.65 -33.12 24.48
N SER A 59 -2.36 -33.68 23.30
CA SER A 59 -1.68 -34.98 23.13
C SER A 59 -0.19 -34.91 22.77
N GLY A 60 0.33 -33.76 22.31
CA GLY A 60 1.74 -33.60 21.89
C GLY A 60 2.41 -32.42 22.59
N ARG A 61 3.17 -32.68 23.66
CA ARG A 61 3.80 -31.62 24.49
C ARG A 61 4.64 -30.64 23.64
N ASP A 62 5.40 -31.16 22.68
CA ASP A 62 6.27 -30.35 21.80
C ASP A 62 5.49 -29.44 20.84
N GLN A 63 4.33 -29.90 20.33
CA GLN A 63 3.46 -29.08 19.46
C GLN A 63 2.80 -27.91 20.21
N ILE A 64 2.57 -28.05 21.53
CA ILE A 64 2.12 -26.93 22.36
C ILE A 64 3.28 -25.97 22.66
N ASP A 65 4.51 -26.47 22.77
CA ASP A 65 5.68 -25.64 23.05
C ASP A 65 5.99 -24.71 21.87
N ASP A 66 5.98 -25.21 20.64
CA ASP A 66 6.16 -24.38 19.43
C ASP A 66 5.06 -23.34 19.27
N LEU A 67 3.79 -23.71 19.52
CA LEU A 67 2.67 -22.76 19.45
C LEU A 67 2.78 -21.69 20.53
N ARG A 68 3.12 -22.06 21.77
CA ARG A 68 3.34 -21.10 22.85
C ARG A 68 4.52 -20.17 22.54
N ALA A 69 5.61 -20.71 21.98
CA ALA A 69 6.76 -19.92 21.55
C ALA A 69 6.37 -18.92 20.45
N LEU A 70 5.62 -19.37 19.43
CA LEU A 70 5.12 -18.49 18.36
C LEU A 70 4.24 -17.36 18.90
N VAL A 71 3.24 -17.69 19.73
CA VAL A 71 2.35 -16.68 20.35
C VAL A 71 3.17 -15.71 21.23
N GLY A 72 4.15 -16.23 21.96
CA GLY A 72 5.08 -15.42 22.75
C GLY A 72 5.91 -14.46 21.89
N LEU A 73 6.43 -14.92 20.75
CA LEU A 73 7.19 -14.10 19.80
C LEU A 73 6.34 -12.99 19.18
N VAL A 74 5.10 -13.30 18.75
CA VAL A 74 4.18 -12.31 18.20
C VAL A 74 3.85 -11.24 19.26
N THR A 75 3.53 -11.67 20.48
CA THR A 75 3.23 -10.76 21.60
C THR A 75 4.43 -9.86 21.93
N ALA A 76 5.63 -10.44 22.00
CA ALA A 76 6.87 -9.70 22.27
C ALA A 76 7.17 -8.69 21.14
N HIS A 77 6.93 -9.06 19.88
CA HIS A 77 7.08 -8.16 18.74
C HIS A 77 6.12 -6.97 18.82
N GLU A 78 4.84 -7.21 19.10
CA GLU A 78 3.82 -6.14 19.24
C GLU A 78 4.18 -5.18 20.37
N GLN A 79 4.62 -5.70 21.53
CA GLN A 79 5.07 -4.88 22.65
C GLN A 79 6.31 -4.04 22.31
N TRP A 80 7.31 -4.67 21.70
CA TRP A 80 8.54 -3.98 21.28
C TRP A 80 8.24 -2.87 20.27
N ARG A 81 7.47 -3.18 19.21
CA ARG A 81 7.08 -2.20 18.18
C ARG A 81 6.19 -1.09 18.73
N GLY A 82 5.31 -1.40 19.67
CA GLY A 82 4.48 -0.42 20.37
C GLY A 82 5.30 0.56 21.24
N GLY A 83 6.50 0.16 21.68
CA GLY A 83 7.44 1.03 22.39
C GLY A 83 8.40 1.83 21.51
N CYS A 84 8.38 1.62 20.19
CA CYS A 84 9.30 2.23 19.22
C CYS A 84 8.71 3.50 18.58
N LEU A 85 9.61 4.38 18.11
CA LEU A 85 9.25 5.42 17.14
C LEU A 85 9.42 4.84 15.73
N ASN A 86 8.31 4.49 15.10
CA ASN A 86 8.28 3.81 13.81
C ASN A 86 8.36 4.86 12.67
N LEU A 87 9.52 4.95 12.00
CA LEU A 87 9.81 5.96 10.96
C LEU A 87 9.95 5.37 9.56
N VAL A 88 9.63 4.09 9.37
CA VAL A 88 9.58 3.47 8.04
C VAL A 88 8.35 4.01 7.31
N ALA A 89 8.57 4.79 6.25
CA ALA A 89 7.52 5.52 5.54
C ALA A 89 6.40 4.63 4.96
N SER A 90 6.69 3.36 4.67
CA SER A 90 5.72 2.39 4.15
C SER A 90 4.93 1.64 5.22
N GLU A 91 5.18 1.86 6.50
CA GLU A 91 4.50 1.18 7.59
C GLU A 91 3.40 2.05 8.19
N ASN A 92 2.36 1.41 8.71
CA ASN A 92 1.26 2.11 9.38
C ASN A 92 0.55 1.16 10.34
N ILE A 93 -0.30 1.73 11.20
CA ILE A 93 -1.14 0.99 12.14
C ILE A 93 -2.59 1.15 11.68
N HIS A 94 -3.29 0.03 11.51
CA HIS A 94 -4.72 0.02 11.20
C HIS A 94 -5.56 -0.02 12.48
N SER A 95 -6.85 0.34 12.39
CA SER A 95 -7.73 0.38 13.55
C SER A 95 -8.01 -1.03 14.12
N PRO A 96 -8.37 -1.16 15.42
CA PRO A 96 -8.76 -2.45 15.99
C PRO A 96 -9.96 -3.10 15.28
N LEU A 97 -10.83 -2.30 14.64
CA LEU A 97 -11.94 -2.81 13.83
C LEU A 97 -11.42 -3.59 12.61
N LEU A 98 -10.43 -3.04 11.91
CA LEU A 98 -9.80 -3.71 10.77
C LEU A 98 -9.18 -5.06 11.19
N GLY A 99 -8.49 -5.09 12.33
CA GLY A 99 -7.94 -6.35 12.88
C GLY A 99 -9.01 -7.42 13.13
N ARG A 100 -10.17 -7.02 13.68
CA ARG A 100 -11.31 -7.94 13.86
C ARG A 100 -11.90 -8.45 12.54
N LEU A 101 -11.98 -7.60 11.53
CA LEU A 101 -12.48 -7.99 10.20
C LEU A 101 -11.52 -8.95 9.50
N LEU A 102 -10.21 -8.70 9.61
CA LEU A 102 -9.17 -9.58 9.08
C LEU A 102 -9.20 -10.97 9.72
N ALA A 103 -9.48 -11.05 11.02
CA ALA A 103 -9.61 -12.32 11.75
C ALA A 103 -10.99 -13.00 11.64
N SER A 104 -11.90 -12.45 10.83
CA SER A 104 -13.24 -13.00 10.68
C SER A 104 -13.27 -14.32 9.91
N ASP A 105 -14.42 -15.00 9.95
CA ASP A 105 -14.69 -16.25 9.22
C ASP A 105 -14.46 -16.11 7.70
N LEU A 106 -14.53 -14.89 7.14
CA LEU A 106 -14.24 -14.61 5.74
C LEU A 106 -12.85 -15.09 5.30
N SER A 107 -11.89 -15.16 6.22
CA SER A 107 -10.52 -15.63 5.93
C SER A 107 -10.48 -17.09 5.44
N GLY A 108 -11.48 -17.90 5.78
CA GLY A 108 -11.59 -19.30 5.37
C GLY A 108 -12.60 -19.58 4.25
N ARG A 109 -13.16 -18.54 3.61
CA ARG A 109 -14.22 -18.69 2.60
C ARG A 109 -13.70 -18.48 1.17
N TYR A 110 -14.46 -19.03 0.22
CA TYR A 110 -14.21 -18.88 -1.21
C TYR A 110 -15.25 -17.94 -1.85
N GLY A 111 -14.76 -16.97 -2.62
CA GLY A 111 -15.55 -15.95 -3.30
C GLY A 111 -15.16 -15.77 -4.78
N ASP A 112 -14.64 -16.81 -5.43
CA ASP A 112 -14.22 -16.79 -6.84
C ASP A 112 -15.35 -16.37 -7.82
N TYR A 113 -15.04 -15.40 -8.69
CA TYR A 113 -15.82 -14.97 -9.85
C TYR A 113 -14.90 -14.58 -11.02
N SER A 114 -15.41 -14.72 -12.25
CA SER A 114 -14.71 -14.28 -13.47
C SER A 114 -15.18 -12.92 -13.98
N GLY A 115 -14.31 -12.23 -14.70
CA GLY A 115 -14.58 -10.88 -15.19
C GLY A 115 -14.81 -9.89 -14.04
N ARG A 116 -15.78 -8.99 -14.20
CA ARG A 116 -16.09 -7.91 -13.23
C ARG A 116 -17.45 -8.04 -12.53
N ASP A 117 -18.27 -9.00 -12.96
CA ASP A 117 -19.58 -9.20 -12.36
C ASP A 117 -19.44 -9.96 -11.04
N LEU A 118 -19.47 -9.22 -9.93
CA LEU A 118 -19.35 -9.72 -8.55
C LEU A 118 -20.38 -10.81 -8.21
N ARG A 119 -21.44 -10.97 -9.01
CA ARG A 119 -22.51 -11.95 -8.81
C ARG A 119 -22.28 -13.25 -9.59
N ARG A 120 -21.38 -13.26 -10.59
CA ARG A 120 -21.03 -14.46 -11.38
C ARG A 120 -20.05 -15.37 -10.66
N ARG A 121 -20.46 -15.87 -9.51
CA ARG A 121 -19.63 -16.71 -8.66
C ARG A 121 -19.72 -18.19 -9.03
N ARG A 122 -18.62 -18.90 -8.81
CA ARG A 122 -18.56 -20.36 -9.00
C ARG A 122 -19.02 -21.13 -7.77
N TYR A 123 -18.84 -20.55 -6.59
CA TYR A 123 -19.18 -21.18 -5.30
C TYR A 123 -20.50 -20.64 -4.74
N GLN A 124 -21.25 -21.52 -4.09
CA GLN A 124 -22.44 -21.18 -3.32
C GLN A 124 -22.07 -20.60 -1.94
N GLY A 125 -23.06 -20.06 -1.21
CA GLY A 125 -22.84 -19.51 0.14
C GLY A 125 -22.21 -18.12 0.17
N THR A 126 -22.30 -17.38 -0.94
CA THR A 126 -21.56 -16.13 -1.17
C THR A 126 -22.41 -14.86 -1.09
N ARG A 127 -23.63 -14.96 -0.53
CA ARG A 127 -24.59 -13.84 -0.44
C ARG A 127 -23.96 -12.59 0.18
N TYR A 128 -23.51 -12.69 1.43
CA TYR A 128 -22.95 -11.53 2.14
C TYR A 128 -21.55 -11.15 1.63
N ILE A 129 -20.79 -12.09 1.06
CA ILE A 129 -19.51 -11.79 0.42
C ILE A 129 -19.73 -10.80 -0.74
N THR A 130 -20.77 -11.04 -1.54
CA THR A 130 -21.14 -10.13 -2.64
C THR A 130 -21.54 -8.75 -2.15
N GLU A 131 -22.38 -8.69 -1.10
CA GLU A 131 -22.81 -7.41 -0.52
C GLU A 131 -21.62 -6.61 0.05
N ILE A 132 -20.63 -7.28 0.65
CA ILE A 132 -19.40 -6.66 1.16
C ILE A 132 -18.53 -6.12 0.02
N GLU A 133 -18.32 -6.90 -1.04
CA GLU A 133 -17.54 -6.46 -2.20
C GLU A 133 -18.20 -5.30 -2.94
N GLU A 134 -19.53 -5.33 -3.11
CA GLU A 134 -20.28 -4.21 -3.70
C GLU A 134 -20.17 -2.93 -2.86
N LEU A 135 -20.12 -3.06 -1.53
CA LEU A 135 -19.87 -1.93 -0.65
C LEU A 135 -18.43 -1.40 -0.82
N ALA A 136 -17.43 -2.28 -0.83
CA ALA A 136 -16.03 -1.91 -1.02
C ALA A 136 -15.81 -1.22 -2.39
N ASP A 137 -16.40 -1.78 -3.44
CA ASP A 137 -16.36 -1.26 -4.82
C ASP A 137 -16.90 0.17 -4.88
N ARG A 138 -18.12 0.37 -4.36
CA ARG A 138 -18.76 1.68 -4.33
C ARG A 138 -17.96 2.70 -3.51
N LEU A 139 -17.42 2.30 -2.36
CA LEU A 139 -16.61 3.16 -1.52
C LEU A 139 -15.31 3.57 -2.24
N ALA A 140 -14.60 2.63 -2.86
CA ALA A 140 -13.36 2.90 -3.56
C ALA A 140 -13.58 3.84 -4.75
N ARG A 141 -14.58 3.53 -5.60
CA ARG A 141 -14.98 4.38 -6.74
C ARG A 141 -15.31 5.80 -6.30
N SER A 142 -16.14 5.95 -5.27
CA SER A 142 -16.51 7.26 -4.74
C SER A 142 -15.34 8.02 -4.12
N MET A 143 -14.45 7.32 -3.41
CA MET A 143 -13.30 7.94 -2.72
C MET A 143 -12.29 8.50 -3.71
N PHE A 144 -12.01 7.74 -4.79
CA PHE A 144 -10.94 8.06 -5.73
C PHE A 144 -11.43 8.69 -7.04
N GLY A 145 -12.74 8.92 -7.17
CA GLY A 145 -13.34 9.48 -8.38
C GLY A 145 -13.19 8.57 -9.61
N ALA A 146 -13.22 7.25 -9.41
CA ALA A 146 -13.07 6.25 -10.47
C ALA A 146 -14.42 5.64 -10.85
N ARG A 147 -14.61 5.29 -12.12
CA ARG A 147 -15.81 4.55 -12.58
C ARG A 147 -15.73 3.05 -12.30
N TYR A 148 -14.54 2.49 -12.28
CA TYR A 148 -14.30 1.06 -12.11
C TYR A 148 -13.15 0.78 -11.16
N VAL A 149 -13.22 -0.37 -10.49
CA VAL A 149 -12.21 -0.81 -9.52
C VAL A 149 -12.03 -2.32 -9.60
N GLU A 150 -10.80 -2.77 -9.36
CA GLU A 150 -10.42 -4.15 -9.23
C GLU A 150 -9.79 -4.35 -7.84
N LEU A 151 -10.51 -5.08 -6.98
CA LEU A 151 -10.25 -5.24 -5.55
C LEU A 151 -9.43 -6.51 -5.22
N ARG A 152 -9.30 -7.43 -6.17
CA ARG A 152 -8.71 -8.77 -5.94
C ARG A 152 -7.17 -8.82 -5.82
N PRO A 153 -6.36 -7.87 -6.32
CA PRO A 153 -4.91 -7.97 -6.20
C PRO A 153 -4.44 -8.12 -4.75
N LEU A 154 -3.62 -9.14 -4.48
CA LEU A 154 -3.18 -9.49 -3.12
C LEU A 154 -2.05 -8.60 -2.59
N SER A 155 -1.49 -7.72 -3.43
CA SER A 155 -0.50 -6.71 -3.04
C SER A 155 -0.46 -5.57 -4.06
N GLY A 156 0.09 -4.42 -3.68
CA GLY A 156 0.31 -3.33 -4.64
C GLY A 156 1.25 -3.72 -5.79
N HIS A 157 2.25 -4.57 -5.53
CA HIS A 157 3.14 -5.06 -6.58
C HIS A 157 2.40 -5.97 -7.57
N LEU A 158 1.52 -6.85 -7.08
CA LEU A 158 0.67 -7.68 -7.95
C LEU A 158 -0.35 -6.85 -8.72
N ALA A 159 -0.88 -5.77 -8.13
CA ALA A 159 -1.75 -4.84 -8.85
C ALA A 159 -1.03 -4.20 -10.05
N ALA A 160 0.20 -3.73 -9.84
CA ALA A 160 1.01 -3.15 -10.91
C ALA A 160 1.45 -4.19 -11.95
N ILE A 161 1.85 -5.40 -11.53
CA ILE A 161 2.16 -6.51 -12.46
C ILE A 161 0.94 -6.88 -13.30
N ALA A 162 -0.25 -6.97 -12.70
CA ALA A 162 -1.48 -7.29 -13.43
C ALA A 162 -1.76 -6.27 -14.55
N ALA A 163 -1.59 -4.98 -14.26
CA ALA A 163 -1.73 -3.92 -15.26
C ALA A 163 -0.70 -4.06 -16.39
N ILE A 164 0.56 -4.38 -16.06
CA ILE A 164 1.61 -4.57 -17.08
C ILE A 164 1.34 -5.81 -17.94
N LEU A 165 0.99 -6.94 -17.33
CA LEU A 165 0.72 -8.19 -18.05
C LEU A 165 -0.53 -8.10 -18.93
N ALA A 166 -1.53 -7.32 -18.50
CA ALA A 166 -2.72 -7.07 -19.30
C ALA A 166 -2.42 -6.19 -20.51
N LEU A 167 -1.65 -5.12 -20.33
CA LEU A 167 -1.59 -4.04 -21.30
C LEU A 167 -0.32 -4.00 -22.16
N ALA A 168 0.72 -4.72 -21.78
CA ALA A 168 1.96 -4.83 -22.54
C ALA A 168 2.19 -6.26 -23.05
N ARG A 169 3.09 -6.38 -24.01
CA ARG A 169 3.59 -7.64 -24.55
C ARG A 169 5.10 -7.73 -24.33
N PRO A 170 5.68 -8.94 -24.32
CA PRO A 170 7.12 -9.09 -24.34
C PRO A 170 7.77 -8.28 -25.47
N GLY A 171 8.78 -7.49 -25.15
CA GLY A 171 9.48 -6.58 -26.06
C GLY A 171 8.95 -5.14 -26.08
N ASP A 172 7.79 -4.87 -25.48
CA ASP A 172 7.23 -3.51 -25.45
C ASP A 172 8.11 -2.55 -24.64
N MET A 173 8.11 -1.29 -25.08
CA MET A 173 8.80 -0.20 -24.42
C MET A 173 7.99 0.32 -23.22
N VAL A 174 8.63 0.42 -22.06
CA VAL A 174 8.04 0.98 -20.83
C VAL A 174 8.94 2.06 -20.26
N LEU A 175 8.36 3.22 -19.98
CA LEU A 175 9.03 4.26 -19.19
C LEU A 175 8.60 4.17 -17.73
N GLU A 176 9.53 4.19 -16.79
CA GLU A 176 9.22 4.25 -15.36
C GLU A 176 10.23 5.09 -14.57
N VAL A 177 9.87 5.57 -13.38
CA VAL A 177 10.79 6.32 -12.52
C VAL A 177 11.93 5.38 -12.06
N ASP A 178 13.17 5.85 -12.15
CA ASP A 178 14.36 5.09 -11.77
C ASP A 178 14.55 5.02 -10.25
N ARG A 179 15.55 4.26 -9.79
CA ARG A 179 15.82 4.10 -8.35
C ARG A 179 16.29 5.40 -7.69
N ASN A 180 17.04 6.25 -8.39
CA ASN A 180 17.57 7.49 -7.81
C ASN A 180 16.50 8.56 -7.64
N GLY A 181 15.51 8.59 -8.54
CA GLY A 181 14.27 9.34 -8.42
C GLY A 181 13.27 8.73 -7.44
N GLY A 182 13.61 7.59 -6.82
CA GLY A 182 12.79 6.93 -5.80
C GLY A 182 11.77 5.95 -6.35
N GLY A 183 11.81 5.60 -7.64
CA GLY A 183 10.88 4.68 -8.28
C GLY A 183 10.94 3.25 -7.75
N HIS A 184 9.79 2.57 -7.72
CA HIS A 184 9.72 1.16 -7.31
C HIS A 184 10.27 0.19 -8.37
N ARG A 185 10.37 0.65 -9.63
CA ARG A 185 10.85 -0.11 -10.79
C ARG A 185 10.14 -1.44 -11.05
N THR A 186 8.81 -1.40 -11.08
CA THR A 186 7.98 -2.61 -11.25
C THR A 186 8.25 -3.28 -12.60
N ALA A 187 8.32 -2.52 -13.69
CA ALA A 187 8.54 -3.07 -15.02
C ALA A 187 9.95 -3.66 -15.15
N ALA A 188 10.99 -2.98 -14.64
CA ALA A 188 12.35 -3.52 -14.66
C ALA A 188 12.47 -4.81 -13.82
N LYS A 189 11.82 -4.87 -12.65
CA LYS A 189 11.77 -6.09 -11.82
C LYS A 189 11.11 -7.24 -12.55
N LEU A 190 9.96 -6.99 -13.20
CA LEU A 190 9.27 -8.01 -13.98
C LEU A 190 10.14 -8.48 -15.17
N SER A 191 10.77 -7.54 -15.88
CA SER A 191 11.66 -7.85 -17.00
C SER A 191 12.90 -8.65 -16.60
N ALA A 192 13.34 -8.55 -15.34
CA ALA A 192 14.47 -9.34 -14.84
C ALA A 192 14.13 -10.84 -14.66
N SER A 193 12.86 -11.22 -14.66
CA SER A 193 12.40 -12.61 -14.43
C SER A 193 12.58 -13.55 -15.63
N THR A 194 13.13 -13.08 -16.76
CA THR A 194 13.25 -13.75 -18.08
C THR A 194 11.96 -14.21 -18.76
N HIS A 195 10.86 -14.36 -18.02
CA HIS A 195 9.57 -14.82 -18.55
C HIS A 195 8.74 -13.74 -19.26
N PHE A 196 8.97 -12.47 -18.95
CA PHE A 196 8.25 -11.34 -19.54
C PHE A 196 9.22 -10.18 -19.84
N PRO A 197 10.12 -10.34 -20.83
CA PRO A 197 11.13 -9.34 -21.12
C PRO A 197 10.48 -8.06 -21.66
N LEU A 198 10.83 -6.91 -21.09
CA LEU A 198 10.37 -5.59 -21.53
C LEU A 198 11.58 -4.72 -21.88
N VAL A 199 11.39 -3.75 -22.77
CA VAL A 199 12.40 -2.71 -22.99
C VAL A 199 12.11 -1.56 -22.04
N VAL A 200 12.80 -1.55 -20.89
CA VAL A 200 12.57 -0.53 -19.86
C VAL A 200 13.55 0.63 -19.99
N ARG A 201 13.04 1.86 -19.89
CA ARG A 201 13.83 3.10 -19.84
C ARG A 201 13.36 3.96 -18.68
N ASP A 202 14.33 4.68 -18.11
CA ASP A 202 14.08 5.54 -16.98
C ASP A 202 13.44 6.86 -17.43
N LEU A 203 12.42 7.31 -16.69
CA LEU A 203 11.87 8.65 -16.86
C LEU A 203 12.88 9.71 -16.42
N PRO A 204 13.05 10.79 -17.19
CA PRO A 204 13.86 11.92 -16.78
C PRO A 204 13.37 12.50 -15.44
N PHE A 205 14.27 12.65 -14.47
CA PHE A 205 13.96 13.15 -13.13
C PHE A 205 14.67 14.48 -12.87
N ASP A 206 13.96 15.45 -12.31
CA ASP A 206 14.53 16.72 -11.87
C ASP A 206 14.97 16.60 -10.40
N PRO A 207 16.29 16.58 -10.11
CA PRO A 207 16.81 16.46 -8.75
C PRO A 207 16.62 17.73 -7.90
N HIS A 208 16.26 18.87 -8.50
CA HIS A 208 15.90 20.09 -7.78
C HIS A 208 14.41 20.08 -7.41
N ALA A 209 13.54 19.76 -8.37
CA ALA A 209 12.10 19.66 -8.15
C ALA A 209 11.67 18.34 -7.48
N HIS A 210 12.56 17.34 -7.38
CA HIS A 210 12.26 16.04 -6.80
C HIS A 210 10.99 15.39 -7.38
N THR A 211 10.84 15.52 -8.69
CA THR A 211 9.75 14.93 -9.46
C THR A 211 10.21 14.69 -10.89
N VAL A 212 9.41 13.99 -11.68
CA VAL A 212 9.69 13.73 -13.11
C VAL A 212 9.78 15.06 -13.86
N ASP A 213 10.79 15.21 -14.71
CA ASP A 213 10.97 16.37 -15.58
C ASP A 213 9.94 16.29 -16.74
N PRO A 214 8.95 17.20 -16.79
CA PRO A 214 7.86 17.09 -17.75
C PRO A 214 8.32 17.26 -19.19
N GLU A 215 9.18 18.23 -19.48
CA GLU A 215 9.60 18.56 -20.85
C GLU A 215 10.44 17.44 -21.45
N ARG A 216 11.42 16.96 -20.69
CA ARG A 216 12.28 15.85 -21.13
C ARG A 216 11.49 14.56 -21.26
N THR A 217 10.50 14.33 -20.40
CA THR A 217 9.63 13.16 -20.49
C THR A 217 8.81 13.19 -21.77
N VAL A 218 8.18 14.32 -22.11
CA VAL A 218 7.40 14.44 -23.35
C VAL A 218 8.28 14.22 -24.60
N ALA A 219 9.48 14.78 -24.62
CA ALA A 219 10.44 14.56 -25.71
C ALA A 219 10.79 13.07 -25.85
N LEU A 220 11.11 12.40 -24.73
CA LEU A 220 11.44 10.97 -24.71
C LEU A 220 10.25 10.09 -25.14
N MET A 221 9.03 10.44 -24.74
CA MET A 221 7.82 9.72 -25.14
C MET A 221 7.59 9.82 -26.65
N ARG A 222 7.79 11.01 -27.25
CA ARG A 222 7.67 11.19 -28.71
C ARG A 222 8.73 10.40 -29.49
N GLU A 223 9.94 10.32 -28.95
CA GLU A 223 11.05 9.58 -29.54
C GLU A 223 10.82 8.06 -29.46
N LEU A 224 10.50 7.54 -28.27
CA LEU A 224 10.49 6.10 -28.00
C LEU A 224 9.12 5.44 -28.16
N ARG A 225 8.04 6.23 -28.20
CA ARG A 225 6.64 5.77 -28.30
C ARG A 225 6.33 4.60 -27.35
N PRO A 226 6.46 4.80 -26.04
CA PRO A 226 6.31 3.71 -25.08
C PRO A 226 4.88 3.17 -25.05
N ARG A 227 4.75 1.87 -24.82
CA ARG A 227 3.45 1.25 -24.56
C ARG A 227 2.89 1.71 -23.22
N LEU A 228 3.74 1.74 -22.18
CA LEU A 228 3.36 2.15 -20.83
C LEU A 228 4.28 3.25 -20.30
N VAL A 229 3.70 4.18 -19.54
CA VAL A 229 4.43 5.14 -18.70
C VAL A 229 3.96 4.99 -17.26
N ILE A 230 4.87 4.62 -16.36
CA ILE A 230 4.58 4.37 -14.94
C ILE A 230 5.12 5.54 -14.11
N LEU A 231 4.19 6.34 -13.57
CA LEU A 231 4.46 7.44 -12.66
C LEU A 231 4.24 6.99 -11.22
N GLY A 232 5.30 6.85 -10.44
CA GLY A 232 5.17 6.56 -9.02
C GLY A 232 6.51 6.33 -8.35
N SER A 233 6.55 6.64 -7.06
CA SER A 233 7.77 6.64 -6.27
C SER A 233 7.56 6.01 -4.89
N SER A 234 8.53 5.21 -4.46
CA SER A 234 8.71 4.81 -3.06
C SER A 234 9.21 5.98 -2.21
N THR A 235 9.99 6.89 -2.80
CA THR A 235 10.41 8.16 -2.19
C THR A 235 9.62 9.31 -2.79
N PHE A 236 8.39 9.51 -2.32
CA PHE A 236 7.43 10.42 -2.94
C PHE A 236 7.37 11.73 -2.15
N LEU A 237 8.07 12.80 -2.55
CA LEU A 237 8.04 14.09 -1.82
C LEU A 237 6.99 15.06 -2.36
N PHE A 238 6.85 15.13 -3.69
CA PHE A 238 6.00 16.09 -4.38
C PHE A 238 5.26 15.42 -5.54
N PRO A 239 4.11 15.97 -5.98
CA PRO A 239 3.35 15.46 -7.11
C PRO A 239 4.15 15.26 -8.40
N HIS A 240 3.81 14.22 -9.15
CA HIS A 240 4.29 13.98 -10.52
C HIS A 240 3.44 14.75 -11.54
N PRO A 241 4.02 15.13 -12.71
CA PRO A 241 3.34 15.93 -13.73
C PRO A 241 2.36 15.10 -14.59
N VAL A 242 1.37 14.46 -13.95
CA VAL A 242 0.47 13.49 -14.61
C VAL A 242 -0.23 14.09 -15.82
N ARG A 243 -0.79 15.31 -15.72
CA ARG A 243 -1.50 15.94 -16.83
C ARG A 243 -0.64 16.12 -18.07
N VAL A 244 0.60 16.56 -17.91
CA VAL A 244 1.53 16.75 -19.05
C VAL A 244 1.85 15.41 -19.72
N VAL A 245 2.08 14.37 -18.93
CA VAL A 245 2.36 13.02 -19.44
C VAL A 245 1.12 12.41 -20.11
N ALA A 246 -0.06 12.61 -19.53
CA ALA A 246 -1.35 12.15 -20.08
C ALA A 246 -1.69 12.84 -21.40
N ASP A 247 -1.42 14.14 -21.54
CA ASP A 247 -1.64 14.88 -22.78
C ASP A 247 -0.72 14.36 -23.89
N ALA A 248 0.55 14.08 -23.59
CA ALA A 248 1.48 13.45 -24.54
C ALA A 248 1.07 12.02 -24.89
N ALA A 249 0.60 11.23 -23.93
CA ALA A 249 0.09 9.88 -24.20
C ALA A 249 -1.12 9.91 -25.15
N ARG A 250 -2.02 10.89 -24.98
CA ARG A 250 -3.17 11.09 -25.87
C ARG A 250 -2.75 11.49 -27.29
N GLU A 251 -1.71 12.30 -27.44
CA GLU A 251 -1.10 12.64 -28.73
C GLU A 251 -0.54 11.40 -29.45
N LEU A 252 0.03 10.46 -28.70
CA LEU A 252 0.61 9.22 -29.23
C LEU A 252 -0.43 8.12 -29.52
N GLY A 253 -1.59 8.15 -28.88
CA GLY A 253 -2.75 7.30 -29.14
C GLY A 253 -2.71 5.88 -28.54
N GLU A 254 -1.52 5.29 -28.36
CA GLU A 254 -1.38 3.91 -27.85
C GLU A 254 -0.76 3.79 -26.45
N THR A 255 -0.25 4.89 -25.90
CA THR A 255 0.46 4.89 -24.62
C THR A 255 -0.51 4.93 -23.44
N VAL A 256 -0.39 3.99 -22.52
CA VAL A 256 -1.15 3.99 -21.25
C VAL A 256 -0.31 4.60 -20.14
N VAL A 257 -0.90 5.54 -19.41
CA VAL A 257 -0.30 6.17 -18.22
C VAL A 257 -0.82 5.50 -16.96
N ILE A 258 0.08 4.85 -16.23
CA ILE A 258 -0.19 4.19 -14.96
C ILE A 258 0.39 5.06 -13.85
N TYR A 259 -0.44 5.44 -12.89
CA TYR A 259 0.01 6.09 -11.67
C TYR A 259 0.07 5.08 -10.53
N ASP A 260 1.27 4.83 -9.98
CA ASP A 260 1.45 4.04 -8.76
C ASP A 260 1.35 4.95 -7.53
N GLY A 261 0.17 4.91 -6.91
CA GLY A 261 -0.18 5.71 -5.74
C GLY A 261 0.16 5.05 -4.40
N ALA A 262 0.87 3.92 -4.37
CA ALA A 262 1.04 3.11 -3.15
C ALA A 262 1.45 3.89 -1.90
N HIS A 263 2.39 4.82 -2.03
CA HIS A 263 2.90 5.63 -0.92
C HIS A 263 2.01 6.82 -0.56
N VAL A 264 1.11 7.23 -1.45
CA VAL A 264 0.32 8.47 -1.28
C VAL A 264 -1.19 8.23 -1.33
N LEU A 265 -1.65 6.98 -1.44
CA LEU A 265 -3.07 6.64 -1.62
C LEU A 265 -3.95 7.22 -0.50
N GLY A 266 -3.49 7.19 0.75
CA GLY A 266 -4.21 7.80 1.87
C GLY A 266 -4.31 9.34 1.78
N LEU A 267 -3.29 10.01 1.21
CA LEU A 267 -3.33 11.45 0.97
C LEU A 267 -4.22 11.80 -0.22
N ILE A 268 -4.24 10.96 -1.26
CA ILE A 268 -5.15 11.07 -2.40
C ILE A 268 -6.59 10.88 -1.93
N ALA A 269 -6.87 9.85 -1.13
CA ALA A 269 -8.19 9.60 -0.55
C ALA A 269 -8.72 10.80 0.27
N ALA A 270 -7.81 11.51 0.95
CA ALA A 270 -8.14 12.70 1.73
C ALA A 270 -8.22 14.00 0.92
N GLY A 271 -7.96 13.97 -0.40
CA GLY A 271 -7.89 15.18 -1.23
C GLY A 271 -6.73 16.13 -0.87
N ARG A 272 -5.67 15.61 -0.26
CA ARG A 272 -4.49 16.38 0.22
C ARG A 272 -3.22 16.13 -0.58
N PHE A 273 -3.34 15.47 -1.73
CA PHE A 273 -2.28 15.30 -2.72
C PHE A 273 -2.87 15.52 -4.12
N GLN A 274 -2.20 15.05 -5.18
CA GLN A 274 -2.72 15.15 -6.54
C GLN A 274 -3.89 14.18 -6.80
N ALA A 275 -4.69 14.45 -7.84
CA ALA A 275 -5.83 13.63 -8.23
C ALA A 275 -5.54 12.94 -9.58
N PRO A 276 -4.81 11.81 -9.59
CA PRO A 276 -4.17 11.30 -10.80
C PRO A 276 -5.15 10.94 -11.93
N LEU A 277 -6.31 10.34 -11.61
CA LEU A 277 -7.32 10.01 -12.61
C LEU A 277 -7.94 11.29 -13.23
N ALA A 278 -8.28 12.27 -12.40
CA ALA A 278 -8.78 13.57 -12.87
C ALA A 278 -7.74 14.38 -13.66
N GLU A 279 -6.45 14.13 -13.40
CA GLU A 279 -5.33 14.70 -14.15
C GLU A 279 -5.06 13.96 -15.47
N GLY A 280 -5.72 12.83 -15.73
CA GLY A 280 -5.67 12.11 -16.99
C GLY A 280 -4.84 10.82 -16.97
N ALA A 281 -4.39 10.33 -15.80
CA ALA A 281 -3.86 8.97 -15.71
C ALA A 281 -4.95 7.98 -16.12
N HIS A 282 -4.58 6.98 -16.92
CA HIS A 282 -5.52 5.95 -17.36
C HIS A 282 -5.81 4.96 -16.22
N LEU A 283 -4.80 4.70 -15.38
CA LEU A 283 -4.91 3.78 -14.25
C LEU A 283 -4.29 4.39 -13.00
N LEU A 284 -4.93 4.14 -11.86
CA LEU A 284 -4.34 4.28 -10.54
C LEU A 284 -4.16 2.88 -9.94
N VAL A 285 -2.92 2.44 -9.82
CA VAL A 285 -2.55 1.20 -9.12
C VAL A 285 -1.99 1.55 -7.75
N SER A 286 -2.24 0.72 -6.74
CA SER A 286 -1.77 1.03 -5.39
C SER A 286 -1.74 -0.19 -4.48
N SER A 287 -0.91 -0.13 -3.44
CA SER A 287 -1.16 -0.91 -2.22
C SER A 287 -2.30 -0.32 -1.41
N THR A 288 -2.98 -1.14 -0.62
CA THR A 288 -4.06 -0.71 0.29
C THR A 288 -3.61 -0.50 1.74
N HIS A 289 -2.32 -0.67 1.99
CA HIS A 289 -1.59 -0.31 3.21
C HIS A 289 -0.63 0.86 2.91
N LYS A 290 0.24 1.23 3.87
CA LYS A 290 1.08 2.44 3.92
C LYS A 290 0.28 3.63 4.44
N VAL A 291 0.32 4.80 3.77
CA VAL A 291 -0.40 5.99 4.24
C VAL A 291 -1.92 5.79 4.23
N LEU A 292 -2.47 4.95 3.36
CA LEU A 292 -3.81 4.42 3.60
C LEU A 292 -3.70 3.43 4.77
N PRO A 293 -4.34 3.67 5.93
CA PRO A 293 -4.27 2.77 7.09
C PRO A 293 -5.13 1.50 6.91
N GLY A 294 -5.17 0.97 5.70
CA GLY A 294 -5.91 -0.24 5.34
C GLY A 294 -5.07 -1.51 5.46
N PRO A 295 -5.69 -2.66 5.17
CA PRO A 295 -5.03 -3.96 5.23
C PRO A 295 -4.02 -4.16 4.10
N GLN A 296 -3.06 -5.08 4.28
CA GLN A 296 -2.09 -5.38 3.22
C GLN A 296 -2.75 -6.05 2.00
N GLY A 297 -2.85 -5.30 0.90
CA GLY A 297 -3.23 -5.83 -0.41
C GLY A 297 -2.98 -4.81 -1.53
N GLY A 298 -3.70 -4.97 -2.65
CA GLY A 298 -3.63 -4.09 -3.81
C GLY A 298 -4.98 -3.58 -4.27
N LEU A 299 -4.95 -2.59 -5.16
CA LEU A 299 -6.13 -1.94 -5.74
C LEU A 299 -5.75 -1.42 -7.13
N ILE A 300 -6.66 -1.54 -8.10
CA ILE A 300 -6.54 -0.90 -9.42
C ILE A 300 -7.83 -0.13 -9.70
N LEU A 301 -7.71 1.11 -10.14
CA LEU A 301 -8.82 2.03 -10.42
C LEU A 301 -8.67 2.59 -11.83
N SER A 302 -9.79 2.78 -12.53
CA SER A 302 -9.84 3.28 -13.91
C SER A 302 -11.18 3.98 -14.18
N ASP A 303 -11.17 4.94 -15.10
CA ASP A 303 -12.39 5.46 -15.74
C ASP A 303 -12.72 4.77 -17.07
N ASP A 304 -11.80 3.96 -17.58
CA ASP A 304 -11.94 3.20 -18.82
C ASP A 304 -12.37 1.75 -18.53
N GLU A 305 -13.50 1.36 -19.11
CA GLU A 305 -14.10 0.04 -18.96
C GLU A 305 -13.33 -1.07 -19.69
N ALA A 306 -12.75 -0.76 -20.84
CA ALA A 306 -11.99 -1.72 -21.62
C ALA A 306 -10.70 -2.07 -20.88
N LEU A 307 -9.96 -1.05 -20.40
CA LEU A 307 -8.72 -1.26 -19.64
C LEU A 307 -8.96 -2.10 -18.38
N ILE A 308 -9.96 -1.74 -17.57
CA ILE A 308 -10.22 -2.49 -16.33
C ILE A 308 -10.73 -3.90 -16.61
N THR A 309 -11.45 -4.14 -17.71
CA THR A 309 -11.91 -5.48 -18.08
C THR A 309 -10.73 -6.37 -18.49
N GLU A 310 -9.83 -5.88 -19.34
CA GLU A 310 -8.60 -6.58 -19.73
C GLU A 310 -7.71 -6.89 -18.51
N ILE A 311 -7.60 -5.94 -17.57
CA ILE A 311 -6.89 -6.13 -16.31
C ILE A 311 -7.57 -7.18 -15.42
N SER A 312 -8.90 -7.15 -15.29
CA SER A 312 -9.63 -8.15 -14.50
C SER A 312 -9.42 -9.57 -15.03
N GLU A 313 -9.26 -9.74 -16.35
CA GLU A 313 -8.92 -11.03 -16.98
C GLU A 313 -7.47 -11.46 -16.71
N ALA A 314 -6.53 -10.52 -16.62
CA ALA A 314 -5.16 -10.81 -16.19
C ALA A 314 -5.06 -11.14 -14.70
N VAL A 315 -5.79 -10.41 -13.85
CA VAL A 315 -5.89 -10.69 -12.41
C VAL A 315 -6.48 -12.07 -12.20
N HIS A 316 -7.60 -12.38 -12.84
CA HIS A 316 -8.27 -13.66 -12.70
C HIS A 316 -8.59 -14.27 -14.07
N PRO A 317 -8.17 -15.53 -14.34
CA PRO A 317 -7.60 -16.50 -13.39
C PRO A 317 -6.07 -16.47 -13.31
N GLY A 318 -5.41 -15.53 -14.00
CA GLY A 318 -3.95 -15.57 -14.19
C GLY A 318 -3.12 -15.41 -12.92
N LEU A 319 -3.46 -14.43 -12.07
CA LEU A 319 -2.68 -14.09 -10.88
C LEU A 319 -3.38 -14.46 -9.56
N VAL A 320 -4.71 -14.45 -9.57
CA VAL A 320 -5.56 -14.65 -8.40
C VAL A 320 -6.76 -15.50 -8.81
N ALA A 321 -6.98 -16.61 -8.11
CA ALA A 321 -8.19 -17.40 -8.22
C ALA A 321 -9.21 -16.98 -7.14
N ASN A 322 -8.93 -17.33 -5.88
CA ASN A 322 -9.66 -16.82 -4.72
C ASN A 322 -8.88 -15.67 -4.08
N HIS A 323 -9.49 -14.50 -3.96
CA HIS A 323 -8.91 -13.35 -3.27
C HIS A 323 -9.27 -13.33 -1.79
N HIS A 324 -8.56 -12.53 -1.02
CA HIS A 324 -8.72 -12.47 0.44
C HIS A 324 -9.98 -11.68 0.82
N LEU A 325 -11.07 -12.38 1.08
CA LEU A 325 -12.37 -11.75 1.40
C LEU A 325 -12.36 -10.92 2.68
N ALA A 326 -11.64 -11.40 3.71
CA ALA A 326 -11.45 -10.66 4.96
C ALA A 326 -10.66 -9.35 4.73
N HIS A 327 -9.75 -9.33 3.75
CA HIS A 327 -9.03 -8.13 3.33
C HIS A 327 -9.98 -7.11 2.68
N VAL A 328 -10.89 -7.55 1.79
CA VAL A 328 -11.87 -6.65 1.16
C VAL A 328 -12.79 -6.02 2.20
N ALA A 329 -13.24 -6.80 3.19
CA ALA A 329 -14.06 -6.28 4.29
C ALA A 329 -13.30 -5.23 5.12
N ALA A 330 -12.04 -5.50 5.47
CA ALA A 330 -11.19 -4.56 6.19
C ALA A 330 -10.86 -3.30 5.36
N LEU A 331 -10.68 -3.44 4.04
CA LEU A 331 -10.50 -2.31 3.13
C LEU A 331 -11.75 -1.42 3.08
N ALA A 332 -12.95 -2.00 3.01
CA ALA A 332 -14.19 -1.24 3.05
C ALA A 332 -14.29 -0.41 4.34
N ALA A 333 -13.93 -1.01 5.49
CA ALA A 333 -13.89 -0.28 6.76
C ALA A 333 -12.84 0.85 6.74
N ALA A 334 -11.64 0.61 6.20
CA ALA A 334 -10.59 1.63 6.06
C ALA A 334 -11.08 2.84 5.23
N LEU A 335 -11.80 2.58 4.15
CA LEU A 335 -12.35 3.62 3.27
C LEU A 335 -13.45 4.42 3.99
N VAL A 336 -14.28 3.79 4.81
CA VAL A 336 -15.24 4.52 5.65
C VAL A 336 -14.51 5.39 6.66
N GLU A 337 -13.52 4.85 7.38
CA GLU A 337 -12.73 5.62 8.35
C GLU A 337 -12.04 6.83 7.69
N MET A 338 -11.46 6.64 6.51
CA MET A 338 -10.83 7.71 5.72
C MET A 338 -11.83 8.74 5.19
N ARG A 339 -13.06 8.36 4.88
CA ARG A 339 -14.09 9.32 4.45
C ARG A 339 -14.43 10.30 5.56
N GLU A 340 -14.52 9.80 6.80
CA GLU A 340 -14.91 10.63 7.95
C GLU A 340 -13.71 11.38 8.55
N THR A 341 -12.50 10.81 8.51
CA THR A 341 -11.33 11.34 9.25
C THR A 341 -10.11 11.68 8.39
N GLY A 342 -10.15 11.35 7.09
CA GLY A 342 -9.01 11.39 6.20
C GLY A 342 -8.39 12.77 6.06
N ASP A 343 -9.21 13.82 6.01
CA ASP A 343 -8.71 15.20 5.93
C ASP A 343 -7.78 15.57 7.09
N ALA A 344 -8.24 15.33 8.32
CA ALA A 344 -7.48 15.62 9.53
C ALA A 344 -6.24 14.73 9.63
N TYR A 345 -6.38 13.44 9.30
CA TYR A 345 -5.28 12.47 9.28
C TYR A 345 -4.17 12.86 8.29
N ALA A 346 -4.53 13.14 7.03
CA ALA A 346 -3.58 13.49 5.98
C ALA A 346 -2.91 14.83 6.25
N ARG A 347 -3.66 15.84 6.69
CA ARG A 347 -3.11 17.14 7.09
C ARG A 347 -2.08 16.98 8.21
N ARG A 348 -2.40 16.25 9.28
CA ARG A 348 -1.47 16.01 10.39
C ARG A 348 -0.23 15.23 9.92
N THR A 349 -0.39 14.27 9.01
CA THR A 349 0.70 13.48 8.44
C THR A 349 1.71 14.38 7.71
N ILE A 350 1.22 15.26 6.84
CA ILE A 350 2.06 16.21 6.09
C ILE A 350 2.72 17.22 7.03
N GLU A 351 1.95 17.83 7.94
CA GLU A 351 2.48 18.78 8.94
C GLU A 351 3.59 18.16 9.80
N ASN A 352 3.42 16.91 10.23
CA ASN A 352 4.43 16.20 11.02
C ASN A 352 5.69 15.92 10.22
N ALA A 353 5.56 15.51 8.94
CA ALA A 353 6.70 15.28 8.07
C ALA A 353 7.48 16.59 7.82
N GLN A 354 6.78 17.70 7.58
CA GLN A 354 7.38 19.02 7.43
C GLN A 354 8.10 19.48 8.71
N ALA A 355 7.45 19.31 9.87
CA ALA A 355 8.04 19.66 11.16
C ALA A 355 9.29 18.81 11.48
N LEU A 356 9.25 17.51 11.17
CA LEU A 356 10.42 16.63 11.30
C LEU A 356 11.56 17.08 10.38
N GLY A 357 11.26 17.40 9.12
CA GLY A 357 12.22 17.94 8.16
C GLY A 357 12.88 19.22 8.65
N ALA A 358 12.08 20.17 9.16
CA ALA A 358 12.56 21.41 9.74
C ALA A 358 13.49 21.17 10.95
N ALA A 359 13.03 20.38 11.92
CA ALA A 359 13.79 20.10 13.14
C ALA A 359 15.11 19.36 12.87
N LEU A 360 15.17 18.52 11.84
CA LEU A 360 16.40 17.86 11.38
C LEU A 360 17.35 18.85 10.70
N ALA A 361 16.82 19.74 9.85
CA ALA A 361 17.61 20.77 9.18
C ALA A 361 18.22 21.77 10.19
N GLU A 362 17.45 22.20 11.19
CA GLU A 362 17.95 23.03 12.31
C GLU A 362 19.09 22.37 13.09
N ARG A 363 19.10 21.04 13.13
CA ARG A 363 20.16 20.23 13.75
C ARG A 363 21.33 19.92 12.81
N GLY A 364 21.37 20.56 11.64
CA GLY A 364 22.46 20.46 10.67
C GLY A 364 22.36 19.27 9.71
N ALA A 365 21.25 18.53 9.68
CA ALA A 365 21.04 17.50 8.68
C ALA A 365 20.77 18.13 7.30
N SER A 366 21.33 17.54 6.24
CA SER A 366 21.02 17.93 4.87
C SER A 366 19.67 17.34 4.44
N VAL A 367 18.57 18.03 4.75
CA VAL A 367 17.22 17.60 4.39
C VAL A 367 16.86 18.02 2.97
N VAL A 368 16.41 17.05 2.18
CA VAL A 368 15.98 17.25 0.79
C VAL A 368 14.69 18.07 0.76
N GLY A 369 14.50 18.89 -0.29
CA GLY A 369 13.27 19.66 -0.47
C GLY A 369 13.09 20.87 0.47
N ALA A 370 14.09 21.22 1.30
CA ALA A 370 13.98 22.34 2.25
C ALA A 370 13.51 23.67 1.62
N HIS A 371 14.00 23.98 0.42
CA HIS A 371 13.62 25.16 -0.37
C HIS A 371 12.14 25.16 -0.82
N ARG A 372 11.41 24.06 -0.65
CA ARG A 372 9.99 23.86 -0.98
C ARG A 372 9.16 23.41 0.22
N GLY A 373 9.64 23.67 1.44
CA GLY A 373 8.94 23.24 2.65
C GLY A 373 9.06 21.74 2.93
N TYR A 374 10.17 21.12 2.52
CA TYR A 374 10.55 19.72 2.76
C TYR A 374 9.76 18.68 1.97
N THR A 375 8.43 18.66 2.10
CA THR A 375 7.56 17.65 1.48
C THR A 375 6.11 18.12 1.39
N GLN A 376 5.38 17.62 0.39
CA GLN A 376 3.92 17.68 0.31
C GLN A 376 3.29 16.31 0.63
N SER A 377 4.07 15.35 1.14
CA SER A 377 3.65 13.99 1.45
C SER A 377 3.96 13.61 2.90
N HIS A 378 3.99 12.30 3.18
CA HIS A 378 4.38 11.70 4.46
C HIS A 378 5.89 11.43 4.59
N THR A 379 6.69 11.58 3.54
CA THR A 379 8.10 11.17 3.52
C THR A 379 9.03 12.36 3.74
N VAL A 380 10.10 12.16 4.52
CA VAL A 380 11.24 13.08 4.68
C VAL A 380 12.50 12.35 4.24
N VAL A 381 13.34 13.01 3.43
CA VAL A 381 14.60 12.43 2.94
C VAL A 381 15.77 13.23 3.47
N ILE A 382 16.71 12.54 4.09
CA ILE A 382 17.99 13.08 4.52
C ILE A 382 19.08 12.63 3.55
N ARG A 383 19.95 13.54 3.12
CA ARG A 383 21.18 13.12 2.44
C ARG A 383 22.19 12.69 3.50
N PRO A 384 22.86 11.54 3.31
CA PRO A 384 23.96 11.18 4.17
C PRO A 384 25.04 12.27 4.08
N PRO A 385 25.74 12.57 5.18
CA PRO A 385 26.87 13.49 5.13
C PRO A 385 27.87 12.94 4.10
N ILE A 386 28.32 13.80 3.18
CA ILE A 386 29.35 13.44 2.22
C ILE A 386 30.59 13.08 3.05
N ALA A 387 30.94 11.80 3.10
CA ALA A 387 32.21 11.39 3.66
C ALA A 387 33.29 12.13 2.87
N ARG A 388 33.98 13.08 3.51
CA ARG A 388 35.21 13.65 2.94
C ARG A 388 36.08 12.44 2.60
N ARG A 389 36.35 12.21 1.31
CA ARG A 389 37.31 11.21 0.88
C ARG A 389 38.57 11.43 1.72
N ARG A 390 38.84 10.55 2.68
CA ARG A 390 40.17 10.49 3.28
C ARG A 390 41.09 10.15 2.11
N GLY A 391 42.07 11.00 1.85
CA GLY A 391 43.13 10.68 0.90
C GLY A 391 43.74 9.32 1.25
N PRO A 392 44.38 8.64 0.28
CA PRO A 392 45.02 7.36 0.57
C PRO A 392 45.95 7.52 1.79
N PRO A 393 45.96 6.54 2.70
CA PRO A 393 46.83 6.61 3.87
C PRO A 393 48.29 6.80 3.43
N PRO A 394 49.05 7.71 4.05
CA PRO A 394 50.45 7.88 3.71
C PRO A 394 51.22 6.63 4.14
N GLY A 395 51.93 6.03 3.19
CA GLY A 395 52.93 5.00 3.46
C GLY A 395 52.39 3.58 3.60
N ARG A 396 52.17 2.90 2.47
CA ARG A 396 52.67 1.54 2.29
C ARG A 396 53.31 1.46 0.92
N ALA A 397 54.64 1.34 0.91
CA ALA A 397 55.45 1.10 -0.25
C ALA A 397 54.92 -0.11 -1.02
N ARG A 398 54.78 0.04 -2.33
CA ARG A 398 54.52 -1.08 -3.24
C ARG A 398 55.86 -1.72 -3.57
N ASP A 399 56.18 -2.79 -2.86
CA ASP A 399 57.10 -3.80 -3.37
C ASP A 399 56.25 -4.93 -3.97
N HIS A 400 56.20 -4.97 -5.29
CA HIS A 400 56.66 -6.11 -6.08
C HIS A 400 56.34 -5.88 -7.56
N ALA A 401 57.41 -5.94 -8.34
CA ALA A 401 57.44 -5.77 -9.76
C ALA A 401 57.20 -7.10 -10.49
N HIS A 402 56.74 -6.97 -11.74
CA HIS A 402 56.90 -7.87 -12.89
C HIS A 402 56.26 -9.25 -12.90
N GLY A 403 55.53 -9.53 -13.99
CA GLY A 403 55.13 -10.88 -14.39
C GLY A 403 54.00 -10.86 -15.40
N SER A 404 54.34 -10.78 -16.67
CA SER A 404 53.48 -10.76 -17.85
C SER A 404 53.01 -12.15 -18.30
N ASP A 405 51.73 -12.22 -18.70
CA ASP A 405 51.14 -13.00 -19.81
C ASP A 405 50.85 -14.53 -19.62
N PRO A 406 50.15 -15.23 -20.56
CA PRO A 406 48.71 -15.54 -20.44
C PRO A 406 48.36 -17.03 -20.70
N GLY A 407 47.06 -17.37 -20.60
CA GLY A 407 46.48 -18.56 -21.24
C GLY A 407 46.32 -19.80 -20.36
N GLY A 408 45.22 -20.54 -20.55
CA GLY A 408 45.08 -21.87 -19.94
C GLY A 408 43.65 -22.33 -19.71
N ASP A 409 43.01 -22.76 -20.79
CA ASP A 409 41.85 -23.65 -20.82
C ASP A 409 42.00 -24.85 -19.86
N ARG A 410 40.95 -25.21 -19.10
CA ARG A 410 40.61 -26.61 -18.78
C ARG A 410 39.30 -26.79 -18.01
N ARG A 411 38.42 -27.55 -18.66
CA ARG A 411 37.33 -28.37 -18.10
C ARG A 411 37.82 -29.26 -16.95
N CYS A 412 36.92 -29.54 -16.01
CA CYS A 412 36.62 -30.82 -15.34
C CYS A 412 35.73 -30.47 -14.14
N GLY A 413 34.57 -31.07 -13.90
CA GLY A 413 34.29 -32.49 -13.94
C GLY A 413 33.84 -32.85 -12.53
N GLY A 414 32.52 -32.98 -12.34
CA GLY A 414 31.92 -33.31 -11.07
C GLY A 414 32.22 -34.75 -10.64
N SER A 415 32.48 -34.93 -9.35
CA SER A 415 32.31 -36.17 -8.59
C SER A 415 32.21 -35.75 -7.12
N HIS A 416 31.03 -35.90 -6.51
CA HIS A 416 30.73 -36.95 -5.50
C HIS A 416 31.77 -37.04 -4.38
N CYS A 417 31.37 -36.68 -3.15
CA CYS A 417 31.21 -37.61 -2.04
C CYS A 417 30.81 -36.87 -0.76
N GLY A 418 29.93 -37.49 0.02
CA GLY A 418 29.36 -36.94 1.24
C GLY A 418 30.28 -37.02 2.47
N GLY A 419 29.78 -36.47 3.56
CA GLY A 419 30.38 -36.57 4.87
C GLY A 419 29.51 -35.87 5.91
N ALA A 420 28.77 -36.66 6.68
CA ALA A 420 28.05 -36.21 7.87
C ALA A 420 29.00 -36.13 9.07
N HIS A 421 28.83 -35.14 9.96
CA HIS A 421 29.06 -35.23 11.42
C HIS A 421 28.65 -33.89 12.13
N PRO A 422 28.47 -33.87 13.48
CA PRO A 422 27.28 -33.37 14.20
C PRO A 422 27.50 -32.02 14.94
N PRO A 423 26.50 -31.44 15.65
CA PRO A 423 26.63 -30.10 16.23
C PRO A 423 27.29 -30.11 17.63
N PRO A 424 27.91 -28.99 18.07
CA PRO A 424 28.46 -28.86 19.41
C PRO A 424 27.41 -28.36 20.45
N PRO A 425 27.70 -28.52 21.75
CA PRO A 425 26.68 -28.59 22.81
C PRO A 425 26.33 -27.25 23.47
N ARG A 426 25.20 -27.28 24.19
CA ARG A 426 24.68 -26.24 25.08
C ARG A 426 25.55 -26.09 26.33
N GLY A 427 25.78 -24.84 26.74
CA GLY A 427 26.27 -24.47 28.08
C GLY A 427 25.65 -23.14 28.48
N GLY A 428 24.96 -23.10 29.63
CA GLY A 428 24.36 -21.90 30.19
C GLY A 428 25.26 -21.23 31.22
N HIS A 429 25.06 -19.93 31.43
CA HIS A 429 25.37 -19.23 32.69
C HIS A 429 24.47 -17.99 32.83
N HIS A 430 23.90 -17.83 34.03
CA HIS A 430 23.21 -16.64 34.52
C HIS A 430 24.18 -15.48 34.78
N ALA A 431 23.76 -14.24 34.52
CA ALA A 431 24.09 -13.06 35.34
C ALA A 431 23.13 -11.89 35.03
N GLU A 432 22.73 -11.20 36.09
CA GLU A 432 21.77 -10.10 36.18
C GLU A 432 22.30 -8.77 35.57
N GLY A 433 21.39 -7.87 35.15
CA GLY A 433 21.73 -6.48 34.82
C GLY A 433 20.59 -5.67 34.20
N ALA A 434 20.01 -4.76 35.01
CA ALA A 434 19.01 -3.71 34.78
C ALA A 434 18.63 -3.26 33.33
N PRO A 435 17.35 -2.87 33.07
CA PRO A 435 16.95 -2.36 31.77
C PRO A 435 17.28 -0.87 31.65
N ALA A 436 18.37 -0.55 30.97
CA ALA A 436 18.53 0.77 30.36
C ALA A 436 17.61 0.82 29.13
N CYS A 437 16.43 1.42 29.28
CA CYS A 437 15.51 1.73 28.18
C CYS A 437 16.15 2.81 27.27
N ARG A 438 17.12 2.40 26.45
CA ARG A 438 17.55 3.17 25.28
C ARG A 438 16.47 2.94 24.23
N ARG A 439 15.67 3.97 23.94
CA ARG A 439 14.78 4.00 22.77
C ARG A 439 15.66 3.79 21.53
N ALA A 440 15.72 2.55 21.05
CA ALA A 440 16.42 2.21 19.82
C ALA A 440 15.56 2.75 18.66
N ALA A 441 16.10 3.70 17.92
CA ALA A 441 15.54 4.07 16.62
C ALA A 441 15.85 2.91 15.66
N CYS A 442 14.84 2.11 15.34
CA CYS A 442 14.96 1.11 14.29
C CYS A 442 14.72 1.77 12.94
N GLY A 443 15.82 2.21 12.31
CA GLY A 443 15.85 2.64 10.92
C GLY A 443 16.96 1.88 10.19
N GLU A 444 16.66 0.68 9.72
CA GLU A 444 17.41 0.06 8.62
C GLU A 444 16.46 -0.06 7.42
N ALA A 445 16.49 0.96 6.56
CA ALA A 445 16.08 0.83 5.17
C ALA A 445 16.92 1.81 4.35
N VAL A 446 17.65 1.26 3.38
CA VAL A 446 18.54 1.94 2.42
C VAL A 446 17.74 2.55 1.28
#